data_AF-T0URH5-F1
#
_entry.id   AF-T0URH5-F1
#
_cell.length_a   1.000
_cell.length_b   1.000
_cell.length_c   1.000
_cell.angle_alpha   90.00
_cell.angle_beta   90.00
_cell.angle_gamma   90.00
#
_symmetry.space_group_name_H-M   'P 1'
#
loop_
_entity.id
_entity.type
_entity.pdbx_description
1 polymer ?
#
loop_
_entity_poly.entity_id
_entity_poly.type
_entity_poly.pdbx_seq_one_letter_code
_entity_poly.pdbx_strand_id
1 'polypeptide(L)'
;MGKAVRNMVEEALDVYVTGDEERAYEVAASDEVIDNYFKEIQNMAVESIRQQPDTVFAGKEYLQVITYLERIGDYARNLCEWVIYLKTGKIIEL
;
A
#
# COMPACT_ATOMS: atom_id res chain seq x y z
N MET A 1 4.83 -7.63 1.84
CA MET A 1 4.33 -6.54 0.96
C MET A 1 3.43 -7.01 -0.18
N GLY A 2 3.92 -7.64 -1.26
CA GLY A 2 3.09 -7.86 -2.47
C GLY A 2 1.75 -8.59 -2.25
N LYS A 3 1.70 -9.61 -1.39
CA LYS A 3 0.44 -10.28 -1.02
C LYS A 3 -0.52 -9.35 -0.26
N ALA A 4 0.00 -8.51 0.64
CA ALA A 4 -0.80 -7.56 1.40
C ALA A 4 -1.41 -6.51 0.48
N VAL A 5 -0.60 -5.94 -0.43
CA VAL A 5 -1.06 -4.99 -1.47
C VAL A 5 -2.16 -5.62 -2.33
N ARG A 6 -1.95 -6.85 -2.84
CA ARG A 6 -2.96 -7.55 -3.63
C ARG A 6 -4.27 -7.72 -2.87
N ASN A 7 -4.21 -8.19 -1.62
CA ASN A 7 -5.39 -8.37 -0.80
C ASN A 7 -6.11 -7.02 -0.55
N MET A 8 -5.38 -5.96 -0.24
CA MET A 8 -5.95 -4.62 -0.05
C MET A 8 -6.65 -4.11 -1.32
N VAL A 9 -6.07 -4.36 -2.51
CA VAL A 9 -6.71 -4.02 -3.78
C VAL A 9 -7.98 -4.83 -4.01
N GLU A 10 -7.94 -6.14 -3.77
CA GLU A 10 -9.13 -7.01 -3.90
C GLU A 10 -10.26 -6.55 -2.98
N GLU A 11 -9.95 -6.22 -1.73
CA GLU A 11 -10.93 -5.73 -0.75
C GLU A 11 -11.42 -4.32 -1.09
N ALA A 12 -10.55 -3.39 -1.52
CA ALA A 12 -10.95 -2.05 -1.92
C ALA A 12 -11.89 -2.07 -3.13
N LEU A 13 -11.67 -2.98 -4.08
CA LEU A 13 -12.57 -3.17 -5.22
C LEU A 13 -13.94 -3.73 -4.79
N ASP A 14 -13.97 -4.68 -3.86
CA ASP A 14 -15.22 -5.23 -3.32
C ASP A 14 -16.03 -4.14 -2.60
N VAL A 15 -15.37 -3.37 -1.74
CA VAL A 15 -15.98 -2.24 -1.03
C VAL A 15 -16.45 -1.15 -1.99
N TYR A 16 -15.72 -0.88 -3.07
CA TYR A 16 -16.14 0.07 -4.09
C TYR A 16 -17.44 -0.36 -4.79
N VAL A 17 -17.61 -1.65 -5.06
CA VAL A 17 -18.82 -2.18 -5.70
C VAL A 17 -20.01 -2.22 -4.74
N THR A 18 -19.79 -2.59 -3.47
CA THR A 18 -20.86 -2.69 -2.47
C THR A 18 -21.24 -1.34 -1.84
N GLY A 19 -20.30 -0.39 -1.81
CA GLY A 19 -20.46 0.90 -1.16
C GLY A 19 -20.52 0.79 0.37
N ASP A 20 -19.85 -0.22 0.95
CA ASP A 20 -19.80 -0.45 2.40
C ASP A 20 -18.81 0.52 3.07
N GLU A 21 -19.34 1.51 3.78
CA GLU A 21 -18.54 2.58 4.40
C GLU A 21 -17.67 2.05 5.54
N GLU A 22 -18.22 1.19 6.40
CA GLU A 22 -17.50 0.65 7.57
C GLU A 22 -16.31 -0.18 7.10
N ARG A 23 -16.54 -1.04 6.09
CA ARG A 23 -15.48 -1.83 5.50
C ARG A 23 -14.44 -0.96 4.77
N ALA A 24 -14.81 0.18 4.19
CA ALA A 24 -13.86 1.10 3.57
C ALA A 24 -12.82 1.63 4.57
N TYR A 25 -13.25 1.98 5.79
CA TYR A 25 -12.32 2.39 6.86
C TYR A 25 -11.37 1.25 7.26
N GLU A 26 -11.89 0.02 7.39
CA GLU A 26 -11.07 -1.15 7.75
C GLU A 26 -10.01 -1.47 6.69
N VAL A 27 -10.41 -1.44 5.41
CA VAL A 27 -9.50 -1.71 4.29
C VAL A 27 -8.43 -0.62 4.20
N ALA A 28 -8.81 0.66 4.31
CA ALA A 28 -7.85 1.76 4.33
C ALA A 28 -6.85 1.66 5.49
N ALA A 29 -7.28 1.22 6.68
CA ALA A 29 -6.39 1.02 7.81
C ALA A 29 -5.34 -0.09 7.58
N SER A 30 -5.58 -1.02 6.63
CA SER A 30 -4.62 -2.06 6.28
C SER A 30 -3.36 -1.53 5.57
N ASP A 31 -3.39 -0.27 5.12
CA ASP A 31 -2.25 0.43 4.52
C ASP A 31 -1.06 0.55 5.48
N GLU A 32 -1.31 0.66 6.79
CA GLU A 32 -0.25 0.69 7.82
C GLU A 32 0.65 -0.55 7.73
N VAL A 33 0.09 -1.70 7.37
CA VAL A 33 0.86 -2.95 7.18
C VAL A 33 1.79 -2.83 5.97
N ILE A 34 1.34 -2.19 4.89
CA ILE A 34 2.13 -1.97 3.66
C ILE A 34 3.28 -0.99 3.95
N ASP A 35 3.00 0.10 4.67
CA ASP A 35 4.00 1.07 5.14
C ASP A 35 5.09 0.43 6.00
N ASN A 36 4.69 -0.44 6.92
CA ASN A 36 5.63 -1.16 7.77
C ASN A 36 6.53 -2.09 6.94
N TYR A 37 5.96 -2.82 5.98
CA TYR A 37 6.76 -3.61 5.05
C TYR A 37 7.69 -2.76 4.18
N PHE A 38 7.24 -1.59 3.74
CA PHE A 38 8.07 -0.68 2.95
C PHE A 38 9.33 -0.28 3.73
N LYS A 39 9.15 0.17 4.98
CA LYS A 39 10.27 0.56 5.87
C LYS A 39 11.21 -0.60 6.15
N GLU A 40 10.67 -1.79 6.42
CA GLU A 40 11.46 -2.99 6.69
C GLU A 40 12.32 -3.39 5.48
N ILE A 41 11.70 -3.50 4.30
CA ILE A 41 12.41 -3.92 3.07
C ILE A 41 13.42 -2.85 2.64
N GLN A 42 13.09 -1.57 2.78
CA GLN A 42 14.02 -0.48 2.51
C GLN A 42 15.28 -0.60 3.38
N ASN A 43 15.12 -0.81 4.70
CA ASN A 43 16.24 -0.98 5.61
C ASN A 43 17.07 -2.23 5.27
N MET A 44 16.42 -3.35 4.95
CA MET A 44 17.11 -4.57 4.51
C MET A 44 17.92 -4.35 3.23
N ALA A 45 17.36 -3.63 2.24
CA ALA A 45 18.04 -3.33 0.99
C ALA A 45 19.28 -2.45 1.22
N VAL A 46 19.15 -1.39 2.03
CA VAL A 46 20.28 -0.50 2.37
C VAL A 46 21.37 -1.25 3.13
N GLU A 47 21.01 -2.06 4.13
CA GLU A 47 21.98 -2.81 4.91
C GLU A 47 22.68 -3.88 4.05
N SER A 48 21.97 -4.53 3.12
CA SER A 48 22.57 -5.46 2.17
C SER A 48 23.63 -4.79 1.29
N ILE A 49 23.33 -3.60 0.76
CA ILE A 49 24.29 -2.80 -0.04
C ILE A 49 25.50 -2.40 0.82
N ARG A 50 25.29 -2.04 2.09
CA ARG A 50 26.37 -1.66 3.00
C ARG A 50 27.32 -2.83 3.27
N GLN A 51 26.78 -4.03 3.46
CA GLN A 51 27.57 -5.23 3.73
C GLN A 51 28.28 -5.76 2.48
N GLN A 52 27.64 -5.64 1.32
CA GLN A 52 28.16 -6.12 0.02
C GLN A 52 27.90 -5.07 -1.07
N PRO A 53 28.83 -4.12 -1.29
CA PRO A 53 28.62 -3.01 -2.25
C PRO A 53 28.25 -3.44 -3.68
N ASP A 54 28.69 -4.63 -4.11
CA ASP A 54 28.36 -5.18 -5.44
C ASP A 54 26.86 -5.48 -5.62
N THR A 55 26.07 -5.56 -4.53
CA THR A 55 24.62 -5.75 -4.59
C THR A 55 23.84 -4.47 -4.88
N VAL A 56 24.50 -3.33 -5.12
CA VAL A 56 23.86 -2.02 -5.35
C VAL A 56 22.79 -2.05 -6.43
N PHE A 57 23.03 -2.76 -7.54
CA PHE A 57 22.06 -2.87 -8.63
C PHE A 57 20.83 -3.65 -8.20
N ALA A 58 21.00 -4.80 -7.53
CA ALA A 58 19.88 -5.58 -7.02
C ALA A 58 19.08 -4.80 -5.97
N GLY A 59 19.76 -4.15 -5.02
CA GLY A 59 19.13 -3.33 -3.99
C GLY A 59 18.32 -2.17 -4.59
N LYS A 60 18.83 -1.51 -5.62
CA LYS A 60 18.08 -0.47 -6.37
C LYS A 60 16.79 -1.05 -6.98
N GLU A 61 16.83 -2.24 -7.59
CA GLU A 61 15.62 -2.87 -8.15
C GLU A 61 14.60 -3.22 -7.05
N TYR A 62 15.04 -3.72 -5.88
CA TYR A 62 14.14 -3.95 -4.75
C TYR A 62 13.47 -2.66 -4.27
N LEU A 63 14.23 -1.57 -4.12
CA LEU A 63 13.69 -0.27 -3.75
C LEU A 63 12.63 0.21 -4.75
N GLN A 64 12.89 0.03 -6.05
CA GLN A 64 11.93 0.40 -7.10
C GLN A 64 10.65 -0.43 -7.03
N VAL A 65 10.75 -1.75 -6.81
CA VAL A 65 9.59 -2.63 -6.68
C VAL A 65 8.73 -2.26 -5.46
N ILE A 66 9.34 -2.00 -4.30
CA ILE A 66 8.56 -1.62 -3.11
C ILE A 66 7.89 -0.25 -3.26
N THR A 67 8.51 0.71 -3.96
CA THR A 67 7.86 1.99 -4.29
C THR A 67 6.64 1.80 -5.18
N TYR A 68 6.68 0.88 -6.16
CA TYR A 68 5.49 0.60 -6.95
C TYR A 68 4.40 -0.12 -6.16
N LEU A 69 4.79 -1.01 -5.24
CA LEU A 69 3.83 -1.70 -4.38
C LEU A 69 3.14 -0.77 -3.39
N GLU A 70 3.86 0.19 -2.79
CA GLU A 70 3.28 1.18 -1.88
C GLU A 70 2.30 2.09 -2.63
N ARG A 71 2.70 2.64 -3.79
CA ARG A 71 1.78 3.42 -4.64
C ARG A 71 0.50 2.68 -5.05
N ILE A 72 0.56 1.36 -5.24
CA ILE A 72 -0.64 0.56 -5.51
C ILE A 72 -1.54 0.48 -4.26
N GLY A 73 -0.94 0.37 -3.07
CA GLY A 73 -1.63 0.48 -1.78
C GLY A 73 -2.33 1.83 -1.62
N ASP A 74 -1.63 2.93 -1.86
CA ASP A 74 -2.21 4.29 -1.84
C ASP A 74 -3.43 4.40 -2.77
N TYR A 75 -3.33 3.89 -3.99
CA TYR A 75 -4.47 3.92 -4.91
C TYR A 75 -5.66 3.08 -4.41
N ALA A 76 -5.42 1.98 -3.69
CA ALA A 76 -6.47 1.20 -3.04
C ALA A 76 -7.09 1.97 -1.85
N ARG A 77 -6.29 2.68 -1.04
CA ARG A 77 -6.77 3.59 0.02
C ARG A 77 -7.65 4.69 -0.56
N ASN A 78 -7.23 5.32 -1.64
CA ASN A 78 -8.01 6.35 -2.32
C ASN A 78 -9.37 5.83 -2.81
N LEU A 79 -9.46 4.58 -3.28
CA LEU A 79 -10.75 3.97 -3.62
C LEU A 79 -11.70 3.89 -2.43
N CYS A 80 -11.17 3.61 -1.23
CA CYS A 80 -11.95 3.59 0.01
C CYS A 80 -12.46 5.01 0.37
N GLU A 81 -11.61 6.03 0.21
CA GLU A 81 -12.01 7.44 0.39
C GLU A 81 -13.13 7.84 -0.59
N TRP A 82 -13.05 7.37 -1.84
CA TRP A 82 -14.11 7.60 -2.84
C TRP A 82 -15.44 6.97 -2.43
N VAL A 83 -15.44 5.79 -1.80
CA VAL A 83 -16.68 5.17 -1.30
C VAL A 83 -17.35 6.05 -0.26
N ILE A 84 -16.57 6.59 0.67
CA ILE A 84 -17.07 7.50 1.71
C ILE A 84 -17.56 8.80 1.10
N TYR A 85 -16.84 9.36 0.12
CA TYR A 85 -17.28 10.53 -0.62
C TYR A 85 -18.62 10.29 -1.35
N LEU A 86 -18.78 9.16 -2.04
CA LEU A 86 -20.00 8.84 -2.78
C LEU A 86 -21.23 8.75 -1.87
N LYS A 87 -21.06 8.38 -0.60
CA LYS A 87 -22.13 8.32 0.40
C LYS A 87 -22.39 9.67 1.09
N THR A 88 -21.32 10.36 1.50
CA THR A 88 -21.40 11.51 2.40
C THR A 88 -21.33 12.87 1.70
N GLY A 89 -20.84 12.89 0.45
CA GLY A 89 -20.52 14.10 -0.31
C GLY A 89 -19.28 14.85 0.18
N LYS A 90 -18.50 14.27 1.11
CA LYS A 90 -17.31 14.90 1.71
C LYS A 90 -16.06 14.14 1.32
N ILE A 91 -15.05 14.88 0.86
CA ILE A 91 -13.70 14.33 0.65
C ILE A 91 -13.05 14.26 2.03
N ILE A 92 -12.52 13.10 2.37
CA ILE A 92 -11.73 12.86 3.57
C ILE A 92 -10.39 12.25 3.17
N GLU A 93 -9.38 12.44 4.01
CA GLU A 93 -8.13 11.70 3.94
C GLU A 93 -8.20 10.66 5.05
N LEU A 94 -8.23 9.39 4.64
CA LEU A 94 -8.11 8.26 5.58
C LEU A 94 -6.67 8.08 5.96
#